data_AF-B9XRP6-F1
#
_entry.id   AF-B9XRP6-F1
#
_cell.length_a   1.000
_cell.length_b   1.000
_cell.length_c   1.000
_cell.angle_alpha   90.00
_cell.angle_beta   90.00
_cell.angle_gamma   90.00
#
_symmetry.space_group_name_H-M   'P 1'
#
loop_
_entity.id
_entity.type
_entity.pdbx_description
1 polymer ?
#
loop_
_entity_poly.entity_id
_entity_poly.type
_entity_poly.pdbx_seq_one_letter_code
_entity_poly.pdbx_strand_id
1 'polypeptide(L)'
;MKLKGLFLILLCLLVSSAGNNLLIADSNTPSPTTLTTPDKTKPCFNCKGTGLAKCPVATCKDGQMDCPGPCLKLSKGIWRHMPVEGHPATDLWQTFPTSTGTTSWNQHHVGEVIQMQNGEPVNIGACKVCGGTTRVKCTTCKGTGQTTCNICEGKKFVPETWSSFDNPKLKKRPNLIHLKDGKTIVGRIIMSGGSKTRIKTEQGDIDLPATDVLSEETQKSQ
;
A
#
# COMPACT_ATOMS: atom_id res chain seq x y z
N MET A 1 6.60 -48.84 -1.45
CA MET A 1 6.93 -48.73 -0.01
C MET A 1 6.10 -47.61 0.60
N LYS A 2 5.23 -47.93 1.57
CA LYS A 2 4.27 -47.00 2.21
C LYS A 2 4.86 -46.55 3.55
N LEU A 3 5.17 -45.27 3.73
CA LEU A 3 5.50 -44.70 5.03
C LEU A 3 4.28 -43.92 5.55
N LYS A 4 3.64 -44.47 6.59
CA LYS A 4 2.56 -43.81 7.35
C LYS A 4 3.22 -42.87 8.37
N GLY A 5 3.07 -41.57 8.18
CA GLY A 5 3.52 -40.54 9.13
C GLY A 5 2.43 -40.21 10.15
N LEU A 6 2.70 -40.57 11.40
CA LEU A 6 1.89 -40.36 12.59
C LEU A 6 1.86 -38.86 12.96
N PHE A 7 0.67 -38.25 12.97
CA PHE A 7 0.48 -36.86 13.44
C PHE A 7 0.36 -36.87 14.97
N LEU A 8 1.36 -36.27 15.64
CA LEU A 8 1.34 -36.02 17.08
C LEU A 8 0.51 -34.75 17.36
N ILE A 9 -0.62 -34.92 18.02
CA ILE A 9 -1.50 -33.84 18.49
C ILE A 9 -0.86 -33.21 19.73
N LEU A 10 -0.33 -31.99 19.62
CA LEU A 10 0.16 -31.23 20.77
C LEU A 10 -0.97 -30.36 21.32
N LEU A 11 -1.57 -30.86 22.39
CA LEU A 11 -2.55 -30.22 23.26
C LEU A 11 -1.84 -29.12 24.07
N CYS A 12 -2.12 -27.84 23.81
CA CYS A 12 -1.61 -26.74 24.62
C CYS A 12 -2.67 -26.24 25.61
N LEU A 13 -2.27 -26.27 26.87
CA LEU A 13 -3.05 -26.04 28.08
C LEU A 13 -3.61 -24.61 28.19
N LEU A 14 -4.89 -24.55 28.57
CA LEU A 14 -5.56 -23.38 29.14
C LEU A 14 -4.97 -23.10 30.53
N VAL A 15 -4.23 -22.00 30.68
CA VAL A 15 -3.86 -21.45 31.99
C VAL A 15 -4.85 -20.35 32.33
N SER A 16 -5.81 -20.69 33.19
CA SER A 16 -6.69 -19.75 33.88
C SER A 16 -5.91 -19.07 35.00
N SER A 17 -5.51 -17.81 34.83
CA SER A 17 -4.99 -17.00 35.93
C SER A 17 -6.16 -16.37 36.71
N ALA A 18 -6.33 -16.85 37.95
CA ALA A 18 -7.17 -16.25 38.96
C ALA A 18 -6.61 -14.87 39.39
N GLY A 19 -7.54 -14.00 39.79
CA GLY A 19 -7.34 -12.58 39.93
C GLY A 19 -6.51 -12.12 41.14
N ASN A 20 -6.04 -10.89 41.02
CA ASN A 20 -5.65 -10.02 42.12
C ASN A 20 -6.35 -8.68 41.89
N ASN A 21 -7.48 -8.48 42.57
CA ASN A 21 -8.14 -7.18 42.67
C ASN A 21 -7.39 -6.35 43.72
N LEU A 22 -6.43 -5.55 43.26
CA LEU A 22 -5.82 -4.50 44.08
C LEU A 22 -6.67 -3.23 43.95
N LEU A 23 -7.48 -2.95 44.97
CA LEU A 23 -8.23 -1.71 45.12
C LEU A 23 -7.25 -0.57 45.41
N ILE A 24 -6.86 0.17 44.38
CA ILE A 24 -6.18 1.47 44.51
C ILE A 24 -7.28 2.54 44.59
N ALA A 25 -7.37 3.21 45.73
CA ALA A 25 -8.24 4.36 45.92
C ALA A 25 -7.63 5.57 45.19
N ASP A 26 -8.04 5.78 43.94
CA ASP A 26 -7.69 6.99 43.19
C ASP A 26 -8.50 8.17 43.73
N SER A 27 -7.79 9.12 44.33
CA SER A 27 -8.26 10.47 44.64
C SER A 27 -8.55 11.23 43.35
N ASN A 28 -9.68 10.93 42.71
CA ASN A 28 -10.21 11.66 41.57
C ASN A 28 -10.66 13.06 42.02
N THR A 29 -9.71 13.99 42.10
CA THR A 29 -10.01 15.42 42.06
C THR A 29 -10.62 15.72 40.69
N PRO A 30 -11.92 16.06 40.58
CA PRO A 30 -12.55 16.32 39.30
C PRO A 30 -11.87 17.53 38.67
N SER A 31 -11.11 17.29 37.59
CA SER A 31 -10.56 18.38 36.78
C SER A 31 -11.73 19.24 36.29
N PRO A 32 -11.65 20.58 36.42
CA PRO A 32 -12.71 21.47 36.01
C PRO A 32 -13.06 21.19 34.55
N THR A 33 -14.31 20.80 34.32
CA THR A 33 -14.83 20.52 32.99
C THR A 33 -14.94 21.86 32.26
N THR A 34 -13.88 22.23 31.54
CA THR A 34 -13.92 23.38 30.65
C THR A 34 -14.98 23.08 29.59
N LEU A 35 -16.09 23.81 29.64
CA LEU A 35 -17.15 23.79 28.63
C LEU A 35 -16.52 24.15 27.29
N THR A 36 -16.11 23.13 26.54
CA THR A 36 -15.46 23.28 25.26
C THR A 36 -16.57 23.65 24.29
N THR A 37 -16.58 24.90 23.84
CA THR A 37 -17.46 25.33 22.75
C THR A 37 -17.30 24.34 21.59
N PRO A 38 -18.39 23.91 20.94
CA PRO A 38 -18.31 22.93 19.86
C PRO A 38 -17.35 23.43 18.78
N ASP A 39 -16.27 22.68 18.56
CA ASP A 39 -15.25 23.02 17.59
C ASP A 39 -15.88 23.17 16.21
N LYS A 40 -15.55 24.27 15.51
CA LYS A 40 -15.96 24.46 14.12
C LYS A 40 -15.40 23.33 13.27
N THR A 41 -16.21 22.79 12.36
CA THR A 41 -15.82 21.68 11.48
C THR A 41 -16.03 22.03 10.01
N LYS A 42 -15.19 21.44 9.15
CA LYS A 42 -15.30 21.50 7.70
C LYS A 42 -15.31 20.10 7.07
N PRO A 43 -15.80 19.94 5.83
CA PRO A 43 -15.70 18.67 5.12
C PRO A 43 -14.26 18.18 5.06
N CYS A 44 -14.04 16.89 5.27
CA CYS A 44 -12.72 16.30 5.24
C CYS A 44 -12.10 16.45 3.84
N PHE A 45 -10.99 17.18 3.75
CA PHE A 45 -10.29 17.46 2.48
C PHE A 45 -9.81 16.19 1.76
N ASN A 46 -9.55 15.09 2.48
CA ASN A 46 -9.06 13.85 1.88
C ASN A 46 -10.17 13.03 1.20
N CYS A 47 -11.37 12.98 1.78
CA CYS A 47 -12.51 12.23 1.21
C CYS A 47 -13.61 13.14 0.64
N LYS A 48 -13.41 14.46 0.66
CA LYS A 48 -14.37 15.48 0.23
C LYS A 48 -15.76 15.28 0.86
N GLY A 49 -15.81 14.94 2.14
CA GLY A 49 -17.07 14.72 2.87
C GLY A 49 -17.76 13.38 2.62
N THR A 50 -17.21 12.47 1.80
CA THR A 50 -17.85 11.16 1.56
C THR A 50 -17.64 10.18 2.71
N GLY A 51 -16.57 10.35 3.50
CA GLY A 51 -16.13 9.39 4.52
C GLY A 51 -15.34 8.21 3.96
N LEU A 52 -15.21 8.10 2.64
CA LEU A 52 -14.50 7.04 1.93
C LEU A 52 -13.30 7.63 1.16
N ALA A 53 -12.17 6.94 1.18
CA ALA A 53 -10.98 7.31 0.42
C ALA A 53 -10.63 6.18 -0.55
N LYS A 54 -9.89 6.50 -1.62
CA LYS A 54 -9.33 5.50 -2.53
C LYS A 54 -8.51 4.48 -1.72
N CYS A 55 -8.63 3.20 -2.07
CA CYS A 55 -7.83 2.15 -1.44
C CYS A 55 -6.33 2.52 -1.49
N PRO A 56 -5.60 2.47 -0.35
CA PRO A 56 -4.20 2.91 -0.30
C PRO A 56 -3.21 1.95 -0.95
N VAL A 57 -3.66 0.75 -1.35
CA VAL A 57 -2.81 -0.26 -2.01
C VAL A 57 -2.50 0.20 -3.44
N ALA A 58 -1.22 0.41 -3.74
CA ALA A 58 -0.78 0.94 -5.04
C ALA A 58 -1.23 0.09 -6.24
N THR A 59 -1.26 -1.25 -6.07
CA THR A 59 -1.71 -2.18 -7.11
C THR A 59 -3.23 -2.38 -7.14
N CYS A 60 -3.98 -1.75 -6.23
CA CYS A 60 -5.44 -1.85 -6.23
C CYS A 60 -6.04 -0.87 -7.25
N LYS A 61 -6.65 -1.42 -8.30
CA LYS A 61 -7.44 -0.68 -9.29
C LYS A 61 -8.88 -1.17 -9.24
N ASP A 62 -9.79 -0.27 -8.92
CA ASP A 62 -11.24 -0.52 -8.89
C ASP A 62 -11.63 -1.74 -8.03
N GLY A 63 -10.97 -1.87 -6.88
CA GLY A 63 -11.22 -2.95 -5.93
C GLY A 63 -10.52 -4.27 -6.26
N GLN A 64 -9.79 -4.36 -7.36
CA GLN A 64 -9.02 -5.53 -7.73
C GLN A 64 -7.52 -5.27 -7.61
N MET A 65 -6.76 -6.30 -7.30
CA MET A 65 -5.29 -6.26 -7.30
C MET A 65 -4.75 -7.42 -8.12
N ASP A 66 -3.50 -7.30 -8.57
CA ASP A 66 -2.80 -8.41 -9.22
C ASP A 66 -2.85 -9.66 -8.33
N CYS A 67 -3.15 -10.79 -8.95
CA CYS A 67 -3.21 -12.09 -8.28
C CYS A 67 -1.87 -12.33 -7.56
N PRO A 68 -1.84 -12.72 -6.27
CA PRO A 68 -0.58 -13.03 -5.59
C PRO A 68 -0.02 -14.41 -6.02
N GLY A 69 -0.82 -15.24 -6.70
CA GLY A 69 -0.43 -16.57 -7.16
C GLY A 69 0.67 -16.56 -8.25
N PRO A 70 1.24 -17.74 -8.55
CA PRO A 70 2.38 -17.89 -9.46
C PRO A 70 2.00 -17.84 -10.94
N CYS A 71 0.80 -17.35 -11.29
CA CYS A 71 0.35 -17.33 -12.67
C CYS A 71 1.08 -16.32 -13.55
N LEU A 72 1.08 -16.59 -14.85
CA LEU A 72 1.56 -15.70 -15.90
C LEU A 72 0.77 -14.38 -15.86
N LYS A 73 1.50 -13.26 -15.87
CA LYS A 73 0.96 -11.90 -15.86
C LYS A 73 1.82 -11.05 -16.75
N LEU A 74 1.20 -10.17 -17.54
CA LEU A 74 1.95 -9.20 -18.35
C LEU A 74 2.76 -8.22 -17.48
N SER A 75 2.36 -8.01 -16.21
CA SER A 75 3.09 -7.17 -15.25
C SER A 75 4.33 -7.84 -14.63
N LYS A 76 4.58 -9.13 -14.89
CA LYS A 76 5.69 -9.87 -14.28
C LYS A 76 6.46 -10.70 -15.30
N GLY A 77 7.78 -10.70 -15.19
CA GLY A 77 8.66 -11.43 -16.08
C GLY A 77 9.10 -10.61 -17.29
N ILE A 78 9.79 -11.27 -18.22
CA ILE A 78 10.28 -10.65 -19.45
C ILE A 78 9.41 -11.16 -20.59
N TRP A 79 8.64 -10.26 -21.18
CA TRP A 79 7.78 -10.51 -22.33
C TRP A 79 8.45 -9.92 -23.57
N ARG A 80 8.52 -10.69 -24.67
CA ARG A 80 9.16 -10.26 -25.92
C ARG A 80 8.35 -10.73 -27.12
N HIS A 81 8.34 -9.94 -28.18
CA HIS A 81 7.86 -10.42 -29.48
C HIS A 81 8.85 -11.45 -30.03
N MET A 82 8.35 -12.61 -30.43
CA MET A 82 9.13 -13.69 -31.00
C MET A 82 8.48 -14.15 -32.31
N PRO A 83 9.25 -14.36 -33.39
CA PRO A 83 8.72 -14.94 -34.61
C PRO A 83 8.50 -16.45 -34.39
N VAL A 84 7.28 -16.84 -34.05
CA VAL A 84 6.88 -18.25 -33.89
C VAL A 84 5.93 -18.61 -35.03
N GLU A 85 6.25 -19.68 -35.75
CA GLU A 85 5.43 -20.16 -36.87
C GLU A 85 3.97 -20.41 -36.42
N GLY A 86 3.00 -19.94 -37.20
CA GLY A 86 1.58 -20.07 -36.88
C GLY A 86 1.02 -19.04 -35.90
N HIS A 87 1.83 -18.11 -35.37
CA HIS A 87 1.38 -17.05 -34.47
C HIS A 87 1.63 -15.64 -35.01
N PRO A 88 0.80 -14.63 -34.65
CA PRO A 88 1.04 -13.23 -35.01
C PRO A 88 2.36 -12.71 -34.43
N ALA A 89 3.11 -11.93 -35.21
CA ALA A 89 4.33 -11.27 -34.73
C ALA A 89 4.09 -10.27 -33.58
N THR A 90 2.84 -9.85 -33.38
CA THR A 90 2.41 -8.99 -32.27
C THR A 90 2.21 -9.75 -30.95
N ASP A 91 2.30 -11.07 -30.94
CA ASP A 91 2.21 -11.84 -29.70
C ASP A 91 3.44 -11.58 -28.82
N LEU A 92 3.20 -11.36 -27.53
CA LEU A 92 4.22 -11.35 -26.50
C LEU A 92 4.40 -12.77 -25.97
N TRP A 93 5.66 -13.16 -25.82
CA TRP A 93 6.08 -14.47 -25.35
C TRP A 93 6.93 -14.34 -24.09
N GLN A 94 6.72 -15.26 -23.15
CA GLN A 94 7.58 -15.46 -22.00
C GLN A 94 8.25 -16.81 -22.10
N THR A 95 9.58 -16.82 -21.99
CA THR A 95 10.42 -18.00 -22.16
C THR A 95 10.88 -18.55 -20.81
N PHE A 96 10.86 -19.88 -20.69
CA PHE A 96 11.27 -20.64 -19.52
C PHE A 96 12.41 -21.58 -19.90
N PRO A 97 13.50 -21.63 -19.10
CA PRO A 97 14.59 -22.55 -19.35
C PRO A 97 14.16 -24.00 -19.09
N THR A 98 14.70 -24.92 -19.88
CA THR A 98 14.54 -26.37 -19.71
C THR A 98 15.91 -27.05 -19.60
N SER A 99 15.92 -28.38 -19.42
CA SER A 99 17.17 -29.16 -19.39
C SER A 99 17.91 -29.18 -20.73
N THR A 100 17.20 -29.00 -21.84
CA THR A 100 17.71 -29.15 -23.21
C THR A 100 17.61 -27.87 -24.04
N GLY A 101 17.01 -26.80 -23.51
CA GLY A 101 16.81 -25.55 -24.22
C GLY A 101 15.83 -24.62 -23.50
N THR A 102 14.79 -24.19 -24.21
CA THR A 102 13.78 -23.28 -23.69
C THR A 102 12.38 -23.61 -24.22
N THR A 103 11.36 -23.40 -23.41
CA THR A 103 9.94 -23.47 -23.81
C THR A 103 9.29 -22.12 -23.57
N SER A 104 8.38 -21.70 -24.45
CA SER A 104 7.75 -20.38 -24.39
C SER A 104 6.22 -20.49 -24.39
N TRP A 105 5.57 -19.57 -23.67
CA TRP A 105 4.13 -19.38 -23.69
C TRP A 105 3.81 -17.94 -24.09
N ASN A 106 2.84 -17.77 -24.98
CA ASN A 106 2.41 -16.44 -25.40
C ASN A 106 1.40 -15.81 -24.41
N GLN A 107 1.04 -14.57 -24.68
CA GLN A 107 0.09 -13.78 -23.89
C GLN A 107 -1.31 -14.38 -23.75
N HIS A 108 -1.68 -15.38 -24.58
CA HIS A 108 -2.97 -16.07 -24.46
C HIS A 108 -3.01 -17.06 -23.28
N HIS A 109 -1.85 -17.39 -22.69
CA HIS A 109 -1.72 -18.19 -21.48
C HIS A 109 -1.68 -17.35 -20.19
N VAL A 110 -1.90 -16.03 -20.29
CA VAL A 110 -1.97 -15.13 -19.13
C VAL A 110 -3.07 -15.60 -18.17
N GLY A 111 -2.73 -15.76 -16.88
CA GLY A 111 -3.60 -16.33 -15.86
C GLY A 111 -3.40 -17.83 -15.60
N GLU A 112 -2.67 -18.54 -16.46
CA GLU A 112 -2.28 -19.93 -16.24
C GLU A 112 -1.00 -20.04 -15.42
N VAL A 113 -0.73 -21.21 -14.85
CA VAL A 113 0.45 -21.48 -14.03
C VAL A 113 1.39 -22.41 -14.79
N ILE A 114 2.61 -21.94 -15.00
CA ILE A 114 3.72 -22.75 -15.51
C ILE A 114 4.56 -23.19 -14.31
N GLN A 115 4.66 -24.50 -14.07
CA GLN A 115 5.41 -25.08 -12.96
C GLN A 115 6.54 -25.96 -13.48
N MET A 116 7.74 -25.82 -12.91
CA MET A 116 8.84 -26.74 -13.21
C MET A 116 8.56 -28.12 -12.60
N GLN A 117 8.50 -29.15 -13.43
CA GLN A 117 8.37 -30.55 -13.04
C GLN A 117 9.47 -31.35 -13.75
N ASN A 118 10.35 -31.99 -12.98
CA ASN A 118 11.48 -32.78 -13.50
C ASN A 118 12.40 -31.99 -14.46
N GLY A 119 12.62 -30.70 -14.18
CA GLY A 119 13.46 -29.84 -15.02
C GLY A 119 12.76 -29.28 -16.26
N GLU A 120 11.48 -29.60 -16.47
CA GLU A 120 10.68 -29.15 -17.61
C GLU A 120 9.54 -28.22 -17.14
N PRO A 121 9.31 -27.08 -17.81
CA PRO A 121 8.17 -26.22 -17.51
C PRO A 121 6.88 -26.85 -18.03
N VAL A 122 5.93 -27.10 -17.14
CA VAL A 122 4.64 -27.72 -17.45
C VAL A 122 3.52 -26.73 -17.14
N ASN A 123 2.62 -26.54 -18.11
CA ASN A 123 1.39 -25.79 -17.88
C ASN A 123 0.40 -26.64 -17.08
N ILE A 124 0.13 -26.25 -15.83
CA ILE A 124 -0.81 -26.96 -14.95
C ILE A 124 -2.23 -26.34 -14.98
N GLY A 125 -2.49 -25.47 -15.97
CA GLY A 125 -3.77 -24.84 -16.24
C GLY A 125 -4.00 -23.55 -15.46
N ALA A 126 -5.27 -23.15 -15.39
CA ALA A 126 -5.69 -21.90 -14.76
C ALA A 126 -5.28 -21.82 -13.27
N CYS A 127 -4.80 -20.63 -12.87
CA CYS A 127 -4.41 -20.38 -11.49
C CYS A 127 -5.57 -20.58 -10.51
N LYS A 128 -5.37 -21.43 -9.49
CA LYS A 128 -6.40 -21.69 -8.47
C LYS A 128 -6.71 -20.48 -7.59
N VAL A 129 -5.83 -19.49 -7.52
CA VAL A 129 -6.01 -18.28 -6.68
C VAL A 129 -6.92 -17.26 -7.35
N CYS A 130 -6.78 -17.04 -8.66
CA CYS A 130 -7.58 -16.06 -9.41
C CYS A 130 -8.51 -16.64 -10.47
N GLY A 131 -8.55 -17.97 -10.62
CA GLY A 131 -9.33 -18.64 -11.65
C GLY A 131 -8.94 -18.26 -13.08
N GLY A 132 -7.67 -17.91 -13.31
CA GLY A 132 -7.20 -17.47 -14.64
C GLY A 132 -7.39 -15.98 -14.96
N THR A 133 -8.08 -15.21 -14.11
CA THR A 133 -8.37 -13.79 -14.41
C THR A 133 -7.18 -12.84 -14.22
N THR A 134 -6.06 -13.33 -13.70
CA THR A 134 -4.87 -12.56 -13.23
C THR A 134 -5.11 -11.56 -12.11
N ARG A 135 -6.35 -11.35 -11.68
CA ARG A 135 -6.71 -10.39 -10.66
C ARG A 135 -7.52 -11.04 -9.55
N VAL A 136 -7.40 -10.52 -8.35
CA VAL A 136 -8.22 -10.94 -7.21
C VAL A 136 -8.83 -9.73 -6.54
N LYS A 137 -9.89 -9.96 -5.80
CA LYS A 137 -10.49 -8.97 -4.91
C LYS A 137 -9.41 -8.44 -3.96
N CYS A 138 -9.20 -7.13 -3.94
CA CYS A 138 -8.25 -6.50 -3.03
C CYS A 138 -8.70 -6.77 -1.58
N THR A 139 -7.81 -7.37 -0.79
CA THR A 139 -8.09 -7.76 0.60
C THR A 139 -8.27 -6.55 1.51
N THR A 140 -7.59 -5.44 1.22
CA THR A 140 -7.66 -4.21 2.00
C THR A 140 -9.00 -3.47 1.86
N CYS A 141 -9.48 -3.25 0.64
CA CYS A 141 -10.78 -2.60 0.42
C CYS A 141 -11.95 -3.59 0.27
N LYS A 142 -11.69 -4.90 0.36
CA LYS A 142 -12.70 -5.93 0.13
C LYS A 142 -13.47 -5.69 -1.17
N GLY A 143 -12.76 -5.39 -2.26
CA GLY A 143 -13.35 -5.30 -3.60
C GLY A 143 -14.09 -4.02 -3.96
N THR A 144 -14.22 -3.06 -3.04
CA THR A 144 -14.97 -1.82 -3.30
C THR A 144 -14.14 -0.75 -4.02
N GLY A 145 -12.81 -0.90 -4.02
CA GLY A 145 -11.88 0.13 -4.47
C GLY A 145 -11.71 1.30 -3.50
N GLN A 146 -12.44 1.30 -2.38
CA GLN A 146 -12.45 2.36 -1.39
C GLN A 146 -12.33 1.80 0.03
N THR A 147 -11.70 2.57 0.92
CA THR A 147 -11.61 2.25 2.35
C THR A 147 -12.14 3.41 3.16
N THR A 148 -12.52 3.17 4.41
CA THR A 148 -12.82 4.25 5.36
C THR A 148 -11.70 5.28 5.34
N CYS A 149 -12.05 6.56 5.22
CA CYS A 149 -11.06 7.61 5.19
C CYS A 149 -10.29 7.62 6.51
N ASN A 150 -8.98 7.35 6.48
CA ASN A 150 -8.13 7.31 7.66
C ASN A 150 -7.98 8.67 8.37
N ILE A 151 -8.26 9.76 7.66
CA ILE A 151 -8.19 11.12 8.21
C ILE A 151 -9.39 11.41 9.11
N CYS A 152 -10.61 11.30 8.57
CA CYS A 152 -11.83 11.58 9.34
C CYS A 152 -12.46 10.32 9.96
N GLU A 153 -11.89 9.13 9.77
CA GLU A 153 -12.42 7.85 10.26
C GLU A 153 -13.88 7.60 9.85
N GLY A 154 -14.24 8.01 8.63
CA GLY A 154 -15.62 7.91 8.14
C GLY A 154 -16.59 8.98 8.66
N LYS A 155 -16.18 9.86 9.58
CA LYS A 155 -17.01 10.95 10.13
C LYS A 155 -17.35 12.07 9.15
N LYS A 156 -16.77 12.05 7.94
CA LYS A 156 -16.98 13.02 6.84
C LYS A 156 -16.45 14.45 7.10
N PHE A 157 -16.33 14.87 8.35
CA PHE A 157 -15.85 16.20 8.75
C PHE A 157 -14.55 16.11 9.56
N VAL A 158 -13.78 17.20 9.56
CA VAL A 158 -12.57 17.41 10.37
C VAL A 158 -12.64 18.79 11.03
N PRO A 159 -11.88 19.05 12.10
CA PRO A 159 -11.78 20.39 12.68
C PRO A 159 -11.38 21.43 11.62
N GLU A 160 -11.92 22.65 11.74
CA GLU A 160 -11.60 23.77 10.84
C GLU A 160 -10.10 24.05 10.77
N THR A 161 -9.38 23.81 11.87
CA THR A 161 -7.94 24.00 12.01
C THR A 161 -7.10 22.98 11.24
N TRP A 162 -7.64 21.82 10.85
CA TRP A 162 -6.86 20.80 10.13
C TRP A 162 -6.68 21.18 8.66
N SER A 163 -5.46 21.04 8.13
CA SER A 163 -5.19 21.16 6.70
C SER A 163 -4.59 19.86 6.13
N SER A 164 -4.41 19.79 4.81
CA SER A 164 -3.70 18.65 4.20
C SER A 164 -2.23 18.56 4.58
N PHE A 165 -1.69 19.63 5.19
CA PHE A 165 -0.30 19.75 5.62
C PHE A 165 -0.18 19.68 7.13
N ASP A 166 -1.16 20.23 7.86
CA ASP A 166 -1.20 20.25 9.31
C ASP A 166 -2.35 19.36 9.82
N ASN A 167 -2.05 18.06 9.90
CA ASN A 167 -2.97 17.08 10.48
C ASN A 167 -2.19 16.10 11.37
N PRO A 168 -2.59 15.95 12.65
CA PRO A 168 -1.98 15.04 13.60
C PRO A 168 -1.85 13.59 13.12
N LYS A 169 -2.74 13.12 12.25
CA LYS A 169 -2.78 11.75 11.75
C LYS A 169 -1.85 11.47 10.55
N LEU A 170 -1.17 12.48 10.02
CA LEU A 170 -0.20 12.28 8.95
C LEU A 170 1.09 11.67 9.51
N LYS A 171 1.41 10.43 9.10
CA LYS A 171 2.66 9.74 9.46
C LYS A 171 3.94 10.48 9.02
N LYS A 172 3.83 11.39 8.04
CA LYS A 172 4.94 12.21 7.53
C LYS A 172 4.47 13.64 7.47
N ARG A 173 4.73 14.41 8.52
CA ARG A 173 4.49 15.85 8.50
C ARG A 173 5.40 16.52 7.46
N PRO A 174 4.98 17.65 6.86
CA PRO A 174 5.88 18.48 6.07
C PRO A 174 7.09 18.89 6.92
N ASN A 175 8.23 19.00 6.28
CA ASN A 175 9.45 19.47 6.92
C ASN A 175 9.53 20.98 6.82
N LEU A 176 10.24 21.57 7.77
CA LEU A 176 10.62 22.97 7.72
C LEU A 176 11.91 23.05 6.88
N ILE A 177 11.85 23.69 5.73
CA ILE A 177 12.95 23.77 4.76
C ILE A 177 13.52 25.17 4.82
N HIS A 178 14.78 25.29 5.23
CA HIS A 178 15.48 26.57 5.29
C HIS A 178 16.21 26.83 3.96
N LEU A 179 16.04 28.03 3.41
CA LEU A 179 16.66 28.45 2.17
C LEU A 179 17.85 29.39 2.40
N LYS A 180 18.74 29.49 1.40
CA LYS A 180 19.93 30.35 1.42
C LYS A 180 19.63 31.83 1.60
N ASP A 181 18.47 32.29 1.13
CA ASP A 181 18.03 33.68 1.27
C ASP A 181 17.43 33.99 2.65
N GLY A 182 17.49 33.04 3.59
CA GLY A 182 16.94 33.15 4.94
C GLY A 182 15.44 32.86 5.03
N LYS A 183 14.76 32.59 3.91
CA LYS A 183 13.36 32.18 3.95
C LYS A 183 13.22 30.77 4.47
N THR A 184 12.07 30.50 5.08
CA THR A 184 11.68 29.17 5.53
C THR A 184 10.39 28.76 4.85
N ILE A 185 10.34 27.55 4.31
CA ILE A 185 9.18 26.99 3.62
C ILE A 185 8.75 25.72 4.32
N VAL A 186 7.44 25.58 4.58
CA VAL A 186 6.86 24.32 5.07
C VAL A 186 6.42 23.49 3.87
N GLY A 187 7.01 22.32 3.69
CA GLY A 187 6.70 21.49 2.54
C GLY A 187 7.31 20.10 2.60
N ARG A 188 7.09 19.30 1.57
CA ARG A 188 7.74 18.00 1.42
C ARG A 188 8.57 18.01 0.15
N ILE A 189 9.87 17.70 0.27
CA ILE A 189 10.71 17.45 -0.89
C ILE A 189 10.17 16.19 -1.59
N ILE A 190 9.62 16.35 -2.80
CA ILE A 190 9.07 15.25 -3.60
C ILE A 190 10.04 14.76 -4.68
N MET A 191 11.05 15.58 -5.02
CA MET A 191 12.14 15.21 -5.92
C MET A 191 13.38 16.02 -5.54
N SER A 192 14.52 15.34 -5.39
CA SER A 192 15.83 15.96 -5.20
C SER A 192 16.82 15.23 -6.10
N GLY A 193 17.34 15.92 -7.12
CA GLY A 193 18.26 15.33 -8.08
C GLY A 193 18.71 16.33 -9.14
N GLY A 194 20.01 16.32 -9.44
CA GLY A 194 20.62 17.27 -10.37
C GLY A 194 20.64 18.70 -9.82
N SER A 195 20.27 19.68 -10.64
CA SER A 195 20.29 21.11 -10.29
C SER A 195 19.00 21.64 -9.65
N LYS A 196 17.97 20.81 -9.48
CA LYS A 196 16.65 21.24 -8.98
C LYS A 196 16.13 20.35 -7.85
N THR A 197 15.42 20.99 -6.93
CA THR A 197 14.63 20.36 -5.87
C THR A 197 13.17 20.78 -6.04
N ARG A 198 12.26 19.83 -6.13
CA ARG A 198 10.81 20.09 -6.16
C ARG A 198 10.23 19.89 -4.77
N ILE A 199 9.60 20.92 -4.23
CA ILE A 199 8.98 20.92 -2.92
C ILE A 199 7.47 21.07 -3.10
N LYS A 200 6.70 20.19 -2.48
CA LYS A 200 5.25 20.31 -2.41
C LYS A 200 4.84 21.10 -1.17
N THR A 201 4.30 22.30 -1.36
CA THR A 201 3.77 23.18 -0.31
C THR A 201 2.25 23.17 -0.32
N GLU A 202 1.63 23.89 0.63
CA GLU A 202 0.18 24.05 0.68
C GLU A 202 -0.40 24.79 -0.52
N GLN A 203 0.37 25.74 -1.07
CA GLN A 203 -0.02 26.58 -2.19
C GLN A 203 0.25 25.93 -3.55
N GLY A 204 1.01 24.84 -3.60
CA GLY A 204 1.34 24.13 -4.82
C GLY A 204 2.74 23.53 -4.80
N ASP A 205 3.15 22.98 -5.94
CA ASP A 205 4.52 22.50 -6.11
C ASP A 205 5.41 23.69 -6.52
N ILE A 206 6.56 23.83 -5.86
CA ILE A 206 7.59 24.83 -6.20
C ILE A 206 8.87 24.11 -6.65
N ASP A 207 9.50 24.62 -7.70
CA ASP A 207 10.81 24.17 -8.16
C ASP A 207 11.87 25.19 -7.73
N LEU A 208 12.84 24.75 -6.94
CA LEU A 208 13.98 25.55 -6.48
C LEU A 208 15.29 24.98 -7.02
N PRO A 209 16.33 25.80 -7.23
CA PRO A 209 17.68 25.30 -7.40
C PRO A 209 18.07 24.42 -6.20
N ALA A 210 18.69 23.27 -6.46
CA ALA A 210 19.13 22.37 -5.38
C ALA A 210 20.13 23.06 -4.44
N THR A 211 20.88 24.03 -4.96
CA THR A 211 21.82 24.85 -4.20
C THR A 211 21.13 25.79 -3.21
N ASP A 212 19.84 26.07 -3.36
CA ASP A 212 19.15 27.07 -2.53
C ASP A 212 18.58 26.48 -1.25
N VAL A 213 18.52 25.15 -1.14
CA VAL A 213 18.09 24.43 0.06
C VAL A 213 19.29 24.27 1.00
N LEU A 214 19.23 24.89 2.19
CA LEU A 214 20.29 24.80 3.20
C LEU A 214 20.12 23.58 4.11
N SER A 215 18.93 23.40 4.67
CA SER A 215 18.66 22.32 5.62
C SER A 215 17.17 21.95 5.65
N GLU A 216 16.91 20.74 6.13
CA GLU A 216 15.58 20.18 6.31
C GLU A 216 15.41 19.76 7.77
N GLU A 217 14.45 20.39 8.47
CA GLU A 217 14.10 20.04 9.85
C GLU A 217 12.81 19.22 9.86
N THR A 218 12.90 17.98 10.34
CA THR A 218 11.73 17.11 10.51
C THR A 218 10.95 17.52 11.74
N GLN A 219 9.70 17.95 11.54
CA GLN A 219 8.81 18.26 12.66
C GLN A 219 8.48 16.98 13.43
N LYS A 220 8.84 16.94 14.71
CA LYS A 220 8.46 15.84 15.61
C LYS A 220 6.94 15.86 15.79
N SER A 221 6.31 14.69 15.78
CA SER A 221 4.93 14.55 16.22
C SER A 221 4.87 14.90 17.70
N GLN A 222 4.22 16.03 18.03
CA GLN A 222 3.78 16.33 19.39
C GLN A 222 2.73 15.33 19.84
#